data_AF-A0A327L479-F1
#
_entry.id   AF-A0A327L479-F1
#
_cell.length_a   1.000
_cell.length_b   1.000
_cell.length_c   1.000
_cell.angle_alpha   90.00
_cell.angle_beta   90.00
_cell.angle_gamma   90.00
#
_symmetry.space_group_name_H-M   'P 1'
#
loop_
_entity.id
_entity.type
_entity.pdbx_description
1 polymer ?
#
loop_
_entity_poly.entity_id
_entity_poly.type
_entity_poly.pdbx_seq_one_letter_code
_entity_poly.pdbx_strand_id
1 'polypeptide(L)'
;MRAADRPAAGVPLNGSPAGPGASPNARSIRLAVAGLVTLGLVADKAHAEADHSRATLGVRHWVTAAVAARPATATAATSKLRLRVRIRISDHAIDSRFFGVAGAEWPDLDVAAGGRDTVAWEDQRCHRERGLPKIGVVDIEAQPEHGAGLLLAQVRQRGMRLPSDEIIERKALDGLPPTAALAIDAETKSTGFRLRITLHAAPCPLEIEPAALSSQAR
;
A
#
# COMPACT_ATOMS: atom_id res chain seq x y z
N MET A 1 4.21 17.69 -56.21
CA MET A 1 5.56 17.68 -56.81
C MET A 1 6.57 18.14 -55.77
N ARG A 2 7.70 17.42 -55.67
CA ARG A 2 8.87 17.59 -54.80
C ARG A 2 8.81 17.00 -53.38
N ALA A 3 9.45 15.83 -53.33
CA ALA A 3 10.02 15.13 -52.20
C ALA A 3 11.35 15.76 -51.75
N ALA A 4 11.74 15.49 -50.50
CA ALA A 4 13.10 15.35 -49.97
C ALA A 4 12.90 14.80 -48.53
N ASP A 5 13.22 13.57 -48.11
CA ASP A 5 14.34 12.65 -48.34
C ASP A 5 15.55 12.93 -47.41
N ARG A 6 15.62 12.10 -46.33
CA ARG A 6 16.80 11.58 -45.57
C ARG A 6 17.68 12.54 -44.71
N PRO A 7 18.57 12.03 -43.82
CA PRO A 7 18.87 10.63 -43.42
C PRO A 7 18.94 10.34 -41.90
N ALA A 8 19.07 9.03 -41.60
CA ALA A 8 19.42 8.42 -40.32
C ALA A 8 20.88 8.64 -39.91
N ALA A 9 21.14 8.67 -38.59
CA ALA A 9 22.48 8.54 -38.01
C ALA A 9 22.44 7.45 -36.93
N GLY A 10 23.32 6.46 -37.08
CA GLY A 10 23.50 5.34 -36.16
C GLY A 10 24.23 5.73 -34.88
N VAL A 11 24.08 4.90 -33.86
CA VAL A 11 24.83 4.98 -32.61
C VAL A 11 25.50 3.62 -32.37
N PRO A 12 26.81 3.59 -32.03
CA PRO A 12 27.61 2.38 -32.04
C PRO A 12 27.43 1.50 -30.80
N LEU A 13 27.71 0.22 -31.03
CA LEU A 13 27.92 -0.85 -30.06
C LEU A 13 29.19 -0.57 -29.25
N ASN A 14 29.09 -0.60 -27.92
CA ASN A 14 30.26 -0.59 -27.04
C ASN A 14 30.28 -1.89 -26.23
N GLY A 15 31.16 -2.79 -26.63
CA GLY A 15 31.55 -3.97 -25.86
C GLY A 15 32.56 -3.61 -24.78
N SER A 16 32.56 -4.38 -23.71
CA SER A 16 33.69 -4.46 -22.79
C SER A 16 33.86 -5.90 -22.33
N PRO A 17 35.08 -6.46 -22.45
CA PRO A 17 35.41 -7.80 -22.00
C PRO A 17 35.91 -7.75 -20.55
N ALA A 18 35.52 -8.73 -19.75
CA ALA A 18 36.19 -9.05 -18.49
C ALA A 18 36.66 -10.51 -18.57
N GLY A 19 37.97 -10.67 -18.78
CA GLY A 19 38.67 -11.95 -18.75
C GLY A 19 38.91 -12.46 -17.32
N PRO A 20 39.42 -13.71 -17.20
CA PRO A 20 39.43 -14.48 -15.98
C PRO A 20 40.70 -14.26 -15.15
N GLY A 21 40.55 -14.14 -13.83
CA GLY A 21 41.65 -14.15 -12.87
C GLY A 21 41.51 -15.35 -11.94
N ALA A 22 42.29 -16.40 -12.21
CA ALA A 22 42.39 -17.58 -11.37
C ALA A 22 43.75 -17.64 -10.65
N SER A 23 43.70 -18.18 -9.42
CA SER A 23 44.77 -18.94 -8.75
C SER A 23 45.86 -18.14 -8.00
N PRO A 24 46.65 -18.80 -7.12
CA PRO A 24 46.27 -19.47 -5.88
C PRO A 24 47.12 -18.94 -4.70
N ASN A 25 46.72 -19.19 -3.45
CA ASN A 25 47.72 -19.33 -2.39
C ASN A 25 47.22 -20.29 -1.31
N ALA A 26 47.75 -21.51 -1.42
CA ALA A 26 47.71 -22.53 -0.40
C ALA A 26 48.57 -22.11 0.79
N ARG A 27 47.98 -22.07 1.99
CA ARG A 27 48.72 -22.28 3.23
C ARG A 27 47.95 -23.22 4.14
N SER A 28 48.44 -24.44 4.14
CA SER A 28 48.15 -25.52 5.06
C SER A 28 48.39 -25.08 6.50
N ILE A 29 47.36 -25.07 7.33
CA ILE A 29 47.52 -25.10 8.80
C ILE A 29 46.65 -26.23 9.34
N ARG A 30 47.38 -27.29 9.64
CA ARG A 30 47.21 -28.40 10.58
C ARG A 30 45.87 -28.51 11.32
N LEU A 31 45.28 -29.69 11.12
CA LEU A 31 44.34 -30.36 12.01
C LEU A 31 44.69 -30.18 13.49
N ALA A 32 43.70 -29.78 14.28
CA ALA A 32 43.50 -30.27 15.63
C ALA A 32 42.08 -30.83 15.70
N VAL A 33 41.98 -32.16 15.61
CA VAL A 33 40.77 -32.94 15.85
C VAL A 33 40.86 -33.49 17.26
N ALA A 34 39.69 -33.66 17.89
CA ALA A 34 39.40 -34.40 19.11
C ALA A 34 39.31 -33.56 20.40
N GLY A 35 38.17 -32.88 20.53
CA GLY A 35 37.54 -32.54 21.80
C GLY A 35 36.03 -32.69 21.65
N LEU A 36 35.56 -33.94 21.54
CA LEU A 36 34.13 -34.27 21.54
C LEU A 36 33.69 -34.52 22.98
N VAL A 37 32.40 -34.26 23.24
CA VAL A 37 31.57 -34.64 24.40
C VAL A 37 31.32 -33.51 25.40
N THR A 38 30.29 -32.71 25.09
CA THR A 38 29.10 -32.49 25.95
C THR A 38 28.03 -31.80 25.08
N LEU A 39 27.37 -32.59 24.22
CA LEU A 39 26.15 -32.18 23.53
C LEU A 39 24.98 -32.84 24.25
N GLY A 40 24.04 -32.02 24.74
CA GLY A 40 22.73 -32.50 25.16
C GLY A 40 22.07 -31.57 26.18
N LEU A 41 20.94 -30.98 25.77
CA LEU A 41 19.87 -30.41 26.63
C LEU A 41 19.77 -28.89 26.84
N VAL A 42 20.25 -28.02 25.93
CA VAL A 42 19.86 -26.58 25.98
C VAL A 42 19.32 -26.03 24.65
N ALA A 43 19.33 -26.80 23.56
CA ALA A 43 18.88 -26.30 22.25
C ALA A 43 17.35 -26.27 22.07
N ASP A 44 16.56 -27.01 22.87
CA ASP A 44 15.11 -27.09 22.67
C ASP A 44 14.31 -25.90 23.21
N LYS A 45 14.85 -25.14 24.17
CA LYS A 45 14.14 -23.97 24.73
C LYS A 45 14.10 -22.77 23.76
N ALA A 46 15.18 -22.54 23.00
CA ALA A 46 15.27 -21.40 22.10
C ALA A 46 14.34 -21.53 20.88
N HIS A 47 14.09 -22.76 20.41
CA HIS A 47 13.16 -23.00 19.30
C HIS A 47 11.69 -22.91 19.73
N ALA A 48 11.36 -23.39 20.93
CA ALA A 48 9.99 -23.28 21.46
C ALA A 48 9.55 -21.82 21.71
N GLU A 49 10.48 -20.97 22.17
CA GLU A 49 10.22 -19.56 22.47
C GLU A 49 10.06 -18.72 21.18
N ALA A 50 10.84 -19.03 20.13
CA ALA A 50 10.69 -18.41 18.82
C ALA A 50 9.38 -18.79 18.10
N ASP A 51 8.93 -20.04 18.23
CA ASP A 51 7.65 -20.49 17.66
C ASP A 51 6.43 -19.95 18.43
N HIS A 52 6.51 -19.83 19.76
CA HIS A 52 5.45 -19.20 20.56
C HIS A 52 5.35 -17.70 20.30
N SER A 53 6.48 -17.01 20.06
CA SER A 53 6.48 -15.58 19.71
C SER A 53 5.85 -15.32 18.33
N ARG A 54 6.03 -16.24 17.36
CA ARG A 54 5.32 -16.18 16.07
C ARG A 54 3.81 -16.43 16.19
N ALA A 55 3.37 -17.23 17.16
CA ALA A 55 1.96 -17.48 17.41
C ALA A 55 1.22 -16.27 18.05
N THR A 56 1.95 -15.27 18.54
CA THR A 56 1.39 -14.07 19.20
C THR A 56 1.35 -12.82 18.33
N LEU A 57 1.87 -12.85 17.11
CA LEU A 57 1.91 -11.70 16.21
C LEU A 57 0.76 -11.75 15.21
N GLY A 58 -0.01 -10.67 15.18
CA GLY A 58 -1.06 -10.42 14.21
C GLY A 58 -0.70 -9.22 13.34
N VAL A 59 -1.66 -8.80 12.54
CA VAL A 59 -1.57 -7.62 11.71
C VAL A 59 -2.72 -6.68 12.06
N ARG A 60 -2.45 -5.37 11.97
CA ARG A 60 -3.47 -4.33 11.96
C ARG A 60 -3.41 -3.61 10.63
N HIS A 61 -4.56 -3.50 9.99
CA HIS A 61 -4.71 -2.74 8.75
C HIS A 61 -5.27 -1.35 9.02
N TRP A 62 -4.85 -0.38 8.22
CA TRP A 62 -5.50 0.91 8.13
C TRP A 62 -5.37 1.46 6.72
N VAL A 63 -6.25 2.39 6.36
CA VAL A 63 -6.31 3.01 5.05
C VAL A 63 -6.18 4.51 5.21
N THR A 64 -5.21 5.09 4.51
CA THR A 64 -5.07 6.54 4.36
C THR A 64 -5.46 6.96 2.96
N ALA A 65 -5.83 8.22 2.82
CA ALA A 65 -6.04 8.87 1.54
C ALA A 65 -5.33 10.23 1.51
N ALA A 66 -4.80 10.60 0.37
CA ALA A 66 -4.05 11.84 0.15
C ALA A 66 -4.43 12.44 -1.19
N VAL A 67 -4.57 13.76 -1.27
CA VAL A 67 -4.93 14.46 -2.50
C VAL A 67 -3.66 15.06 -3.10
N ALA A 68 -3.37 14.74 -4.35
CA ALA A 68 -2.18 15.29 -5.01
C ALA A 68 -2.40 16.77 -5.36
N ALA A 69 -1.34 17.55 -5.19
CA ALA A 69 -1.26 18.91 -5.71
C ALA A 69 -1.56 18.94 -7.21
N ARG A 70 -2.35 19.92 -7.64
CA ARG A 70 -2.59 20.17 -9.06
C ARG A 70 -1.41 20.97 -9.64
N PRO A 71 -0.88 20.64 -10.84
CA PRO A 71 0.19 21.41 -11.42
C PRO A 71 -0.24 22.86 -11.66
N ALA A 72 0.65 23.82 -11.39
CA ALA A 72 0.39 25.26 -11.50
C ALA A 72 0.01 25.74 -12.92
N THR A 73 0.19 24.90 -13.94
CA THR A 73 -0.22 25.17 -15.32
C THR A 73 -1.74 25.08 -15.53
N ALA A 74 -2.49 24.52 -14.58
CA ALA A 74 -3.93 24.45 -14.65
C ALA A 74 -4.56 25.76 -14.13
N THR A 75 -5.10 26.57 -15.03
CA THR A 75 -5.87 27.77 -14.73
C THR A 75 -7.24 27.38 -14.16
N ALA A 76 -7.44 27.45 -12.84
CA ALA A 76 -8.79 27.50 -12.27
C ALA A 76 -8.85 28.39 -11.02
N ALA A 77 -9.96 29.11 -10.91
CA ALA A 77 -10.22 30.22 -10.00
C ALA A 77 -10.66 29.83 -8.58
N THR A 78 -10.64 28.54 -8.24
CA THR A 78 -11.02 28.05 -6.90
C THR A 78 -9.80 27.38 -6.27
N SER A 79 -9.12 28.10 -5.39
CA SER A 79 -8.02 27.55 -4.60
C SER A 79 -8.54 26.58 -3.54
N LYS A 80 -9.69 26.88 -2.93
CA LYS A 80 -10.22 26.15 -1.76
C LYS A 80 -11.56 25.47 -2.00
N LEU A 81 -11.69 24.26 -1.46
CA LEU A 81 -12.93 23.47 -1.51
C LEU A 81 -13.05 22.49 -0.34
N ARG A 82 -14.27 22.04 -0.07
CA ARG A 82 -14.52 20.85 0.76
C ARG A 82 -14.49 19.61 -0.12
N LEU A 83 -13.60 18.66 0.17
CA LEU A 83 -13.52 17.38 -0.51
C LEU A 83 -13.94 16.25 0.43
N ARG A 84 -14.75 15.32 -0.08
CA ARG A 84 -15.06 14.05 0.57
C ARG A 84 -14.78 12.91 -0.39
N VAL A 85 -14.21 11.84 0.15
CA VAL A 85 -13.93 10.62 -0.60
C VAL A 85 -14.52 9.46 0.14
N ARG A 86 -15.24 8.60 -0.57
CA ARG A 86 -15.75 7.34 -0.02
C ARG A 86 -14.96 6.16 -0.58
N ILE A 87 -14.54 5.27 0.31
CA ILE A 87 -13.66 4.13 0.01
C ILE A 87 -14.35 2.86 0.49
N ARG A 88 -14.58 1.93 -0.43
CA ARG A 88 -15.07 0.59 -0.11
C ARG A 88 -13.92 -0.27 0.38
N ILE A 89 -14.11 -0.92 1.51
CA ILE A 89 -13.12 -1.78 2.15
C ILE A 89 -13.76 -3.14 2.43
N SER A 90 -13.01 -4.19 2.14
CA SER A 90 -13.37 -5.58 2.36
C SER A 90 -12.18 -6.29 3.00
N ASP A 91 -12.18 -6.34 4.32
CA ASP A 91 -11.24 -7.12 5.11
C ASP A 91 -11.91 -8.40 5.63
N HIS A 92 -11.35 -9.54 5.25
CA HIS A 92 -11.85 -10.88 5.58
C HIS A 92 -10.77 -11.67 6.33
N ALA A 93 -10.28 -11.09 7.41
CA ALA A 93 -9.46 -11.79 8.38
C ALA A 93 -10.26 -12.83 9.17
N ILE A 94 -9.54 -13.74 9.83
CA ILE A 94 -10.18 -14.79 10.62
C ILE A 94 -10.92 -14.17 11.80
N ASP A 95 -10.24 -13.26 12.48
CA ASP A 95 -10.70 -12.62 13.71
C ASP A 95 -11.14 -11.18 13.48
N SER A 96 -11.17 -10.67 12.24
CA SER A 96 -11.73 -9.36 11.91
C SER A 96 -12.48 -9.42 10.58
N ARG A 97 -13.70 -8.87 10.53
CA ARG A 97 -14.54 -8.87 9.33
C ARG A 97 -15.12 -7.49 9.15
N PHE A 98 -14.43 -6.66 8.36
CA PHE A 98 -14.97 -5.38 7.93
C PHE A 98 -15.41 -5.48 6.46
N PHE A 99 -16.67 -5.17 6.20
CA PHE A 99 -17.16 -4.95 4.85
C PHE A 99 -18.05 -3.72 4.85
N GLY A 100 -17.60 -2.66 4.19
CA GLY A 100 -18.32 -1.39 4.23
C GLY A 100 -17.66 -0.30 3.42
N VAL A 101 -18.17 0.91 3.63
CA VAL A 101 -17.65 2.14 3.04
C VAL A 101 -17.17 3.02 4.18
N ALA A 102 -15.92 3.44 4.11
CA ALA A 102 -15.32 4.44 4.99
C ALA A 102 -15.00 5.70 4.19
N GLY A 103 -14.51 6.77 4.83
CA GLY A 103 -14.28 8.01 4.11
C GLY A 103 -13.23 8.92 4.73
N ALA A 104 -12.66 9.75 3.88
CA ALA A 104 -11.77 10.84 4.25
C ALA A 104 -12.38 12.17 3.82
N GLU A 105 -12.16 13.21 4.61
CA GLU A 105 -12.69 14.54 4.36
C GLU A 105 -11.60 15.61 4.54
N TRP A 106 -11.58 16.57 3.61
CA TRP A 106 -10.76 17.78 3.67
C TRP A 106 -11.70 18.98 3.60
N PRO A 107 -12.05 19.61 4.74
CA PRO A 107 -13.06 20.68 4.77
C PRO A 107 -12.60 21.99 4.11
N ASP A 108 -11.29 22.20 4.01
CA ASP A 108 -10.65 23.40 3.44
C ASP A 108 -9.40 22.98 2.64
N LEU A 109 -9.61 22.18 1.59
CA LEU A 109 -8.56 21.70 0.71
C LEU A 109 -8.10 22.83 -0.22
N ASP A 110 -6.83 23.21 -0.12
CA ASP A 110 -6.15 23.94 -1.18
C ASP A 110 -5.76 22.98 -2.31
N VAL A 111 -6.41 23.07 -3.46
CA VAL A 111 -6.19 22.16 -4.60
C VAL A 111 -4.79 22.31 -5.20
N ALA A 112 -4.18 23.50 -5.08
CA ALA A 112 -2.83 23.75 -5.55
C ALA A 112 -1.78 23.12 -4.63
N ALA A 113 -2.01 23.15 -3.31
CA ALA A 113 -1.14 22.52 -2.33
C ALA A 113 -1.37 21.00 -2.23
N GLY A 114 -2.56 20.53 -2.57
CA GLY A 114 -3.00 19.17 -2.29
C GLY A 114 -3.45 18.98 -0.84
N GLY A 115 -3.77 17.74 -0.51
CA GLY A 115 -4.28 17.36 0.80
C GLY A 115 -3.30 16.44 1.50
N ARG A 116 -3.06 16.70 2.80
CA ARG A 116 -2.31 15.80 3.66
C ARG A 116 -2.96 14.41 3.73
N ASP A 117 -2.13 13.41 4.00
CA ASP A 117 -2.58 12.05 4.34
C ASP A 117 -3.59 12.11 5.49
N THR A 118 -4.75 11.49 5.26
CA THR A 118 -5.87 11.45 6.20
C THR A 118 -6.31 10.00 6.36
N VAL A 119 -6.46 9.54 7.60
CA VAL A 119 -6.94 8.19 7.90
C VAL A 119 -8.42 8.11 7.51
N ALA A 120 -8.74 7.22 6.58
CA ALA A 120 -10.11 6.96 6.15
C ALA A 120 -10.74 5.81 6.96
N TRP A 121 -9.92 4.86 7.40
CA TRP A 121 -10.34 3.68 8.16
C TRP A 121 -9.16 3.07 8.89
N GLU A 122 -9.41 2.46 10.05
CA GLU A 122 -8.45 1.68 10.82
C GLU A 122 -9.18 0.49 11.43
N ASP A 123 -8.58 -0.70 11.38
CA ASP A 123 -9.08 -1.85 12.12
C ASP A 123 -8.88 -1.61 13.63
N GLN A 124 -9.96 -1.80 14.38
CA GLN A 124 -9.96 -1.56 15.83
C GLN A 124 -9.12 -2.59 16.59
N ARG A 125 -8.87 -3.77 16.00
CA ARG A 125 -8.16 -4.87 16.66
C ARG A 125 -7.02 -5.42 15.83
N CYS A 126 -6.04 -5.96 16.54
CA CYS A 126 -5.05 -6.84 15.92
C CYS A 126 -5.73 -8.16 15.57
N HIS A 127 -5.47 -8.71 14.39
CA HIS A 127 -6.06 -9.97 13.97
C HIS A 127 -5.04 -10.84 13.24
N ARG A 128 -5.33 -12.14 13.12
CA ARG A 128 -4.47 -13.02 12.33
C ARG A 128 -4.48 -12.61 10.86
N GLU A 129 -3.31 -12.63 10.25
CA GLU A 129 -3.18 -12.31 8.82
C GLU A 129 -3.80 -13.43 7.96
N ARG A 130 -4.65 -13.04 7.00
CA ARG A 130 -5.26 -13.95 6.01
C ARG A 130 -5.09 -13.47 4.57
N GLY A 131 -4.45 -12.31 4.39
CA GLY A 131 -4.31 -11.61 3.11
C GLY A 131 -4.66 -10.13 3.25
N LEU A 132 -4.35 -9.37 2.20
CA LEU A 132 -4.59 -7.93 2.19
C LEU A 132 -6.07 -7.59 1.96
N PRO A 133 -6.61 -6.60 2.69
CA PRO A 133 -7.92 -6.03 2.41
C PRO A 133 -8.06 -5.60 0.95
N LYS A 134 -9.25 -5.80 0.38
CA LYS A 134 -9.59 -5.16 -0.90
C LYS A 134 -10.07 -3.76 -0.61
N ILE A 135 -9.47 -2.78 -1.29
CA ILE A 135 -9.82 -1.36 -1.19
C ILE A 135 -10.13 -0.80 -2.58
N GLY A 136 -10.99 0.23 -2.64
CA GLY A 136 -11.27 0.98 -3.86
C GLY A 136 -12.14 2.21 -3.57
N VAL A 137 -11.97 3.27 -4.34
CA VAL A 137 -12.81 4.47 -4.32
C VAL A 137 -14.22 4.10 -4.79
N VAL A 138 -15.22 4.70 -4.16
CA VAL A 138 -16.63 4.63 -4.61
C VAL A 138 -16.99 5.91 -5.34
N ASP A 139 -16.76 7.05 -4.67
CA ASP A 139 -17.00 8.37 -5.20
C ASP A 139 -16.12 9.43 -4.54
N ILE A 140 -16.12 10.59 -5.21
CA ILE A 140 -15.49 11.81 -4.78
C ILE A 140 -16.53 12.92 -4.91
N GLU A 141 -16.76 13.64 -3.81
CA GLU A 141 -17.62 14.80 -3.76
C GLU A 141 -16.77 16.03 -3.45
N ALA A 142 -16.83 17.06 -4.29
CA ALA A 142 -16.14 18.32 -4.06
C ALA A 142 -17.12 19.50 -4.12
N GLN A 143 -17.08 20.34 -3.09
CA GLN A 143 -17.87 21.56 -3.00
C GLN A 143 -16.91 22.76 -2.91
N PRO A 144 -16.79 23.57 -3.98
CA PRO A 144 -15.98 24.78 -3.96
C PRO A 144 -16.44 25.75 -2.87
N GLU A 145 -15.50 26.45 -2.23
CA GLU A 145 -15.82 27.51 -1.26
C GLU A 145 -16.52 28.70 -1.95
N HIS A 146 -16.09 29.00 -3.18
CA HIS A 146 -16.62 30.07 -4.01
C HIS A 146 -17.16 29.50 -5.32
N GLY A 147 -18.40 29.86 -5.65
CA GLY A 147 -19.10 29.40 -6.85
C GLY A 147 -20.25 28.44 -6.55
N ALA A 148 -21.09 28.18 -7.55
CA ALA A 148 -22.17 27.21 -7.47
C ALA A 148 -21.74 25.89 -8.13
N GLY A 149 -21.92 24.77 -7.44
CA GLY A 149 -21.77 23.44 -8.02
C GLY A 149 -21.22 22.41 -7.04
N LEU A 150 -21.83 21.22 -7.05
CA LEU A 150 -21.27 20.02 -6.45
C LEU A 150 -20.61 19.22 -7.56
N LEU A 151 -19.30 19.00 -7.44
CA LEU A 151 -18.58 18.10 -8.34
C LEU A 151 -18.71 16.68 -7.80
N LEU A 152 -19.30 15.80 -8.59
CA LEU A 152 -19.46 14.39 -8.26
C LEU A 152 -18.74 13.54 -9.30
N ALA A 153 -17.80 12.73 -8.83
CA ALA A 153 -17.16 11.70 -9.63
C ALA A 153 -17.43 10.32 -9.01
N GLN A 154 -17.64 9.30 -9.84
CA GLN A 154 -17.93 7.95 -9.38
C GLN A 154 -17.18 6.91 -10.22
N VAL A 155 -16.89 5.75 -9.61
CA VAL A 155 -16.39 4.60 -10.37
C VAL A 155 -17.51 4.06 -11.26
N ARG A 156 -17.18 3.80 -12.53
CA ARG A 156 -18.13 3.24 -13.48
C ARG A 156 -18.58 1.84 -13.07
N GLN A 157 -19.88 1.65 -12.97
CA GLN A 157 -20.50 0.34 -12.71
C GLN A 157 -21.20 -0.19 -13.96
N ARG A 158 -20.97 -1.48 -14.28
CA ARG A 158 -21.65 -2.13 -15.40
C ARG A 158 -23.16 -2.19 -15.13
N GLY A 159 -23.97 -1.87 -16.15
CA GLY A 159 -25.43 -1.84 -16.02
C GLY A 159 -26.00 -0.56 -15.41
N MET A 160 -25.14 0.37 -14.96
CA MET A 160 -25.56 1.69 -14.47
C MET A 160 -25.34 2.77 -15.53
N ARG A 161 -26.06 3.89 -15.40
CA ARG A 161 -25.84 5.09 -16.22
C ARG A 161 -24.40 5.58 -16.03
N LEU A 162 -23.78 6.05 -17.11
CA LEU A 162 -22.44 6.65 -17.04
C LEU A 162 -22.47 7.89 -16.12
N PRO A 163 -21.54 8.00 -15.16
CA PRO A 163 -21.48 9.16 -14.28
C PRO A 163 -21.05 10.41 -15.07
N SER A 164 -21.38 11.59 -14.52
CA SER A 164 -20.98 12.88 -15.10
C SER A 164 -19.46 13.08 -15.13
N ASP A 165 -18.77 12.55 -14.12
CA ASP A 165 -17.32 12.43 -14.06
C ASP A 165 -16.96 11.00 -13.60
N GLU A 166 -15.96 10.41 -14.23
CA GLU A 166 -15.57 9.00 -14.04
C GLU A 166 -14.26 8.93 -13.26
N ILE A 167 -14.21 8.06 -12.26
CA ILE A 167 -12.99 7.76 -11.52
C ILE A 167 -12.26 6.59 -12.19
N ILE A 168 -11.00 6.82 -12.54
CA ILE A 168 -10.09 5.82 -13.08
C ILE A 168 -9.08 5.45 -12.01
N GLU A 169 -9.04 4.16 -11.64
CA GLU A 169 -8.13 3.64 -10.62
C GLU A 169 -6.97 2.87 -11.26
N ARG A 170 -5.78 3.04 -10.70
CA ARG A 170 -4.57 2.31 -11.06
C ARG A 170 -3.87 1.85 -9.80
N LYS A 171 -3.60 0.54 -9.71
CA LYS A 171 -2.81 -0.02 -8.61
C LYS A 171 -1.36 0.46 -8.74
N ALA A 172 -0.85 1.09 -7.68
CA ALA A 172 0.52 1.55 -7.59
C ALA A 172 1.26 0.71 -6.54
N LEU A 173 2.37 0.09 -6.97
CA LEU A 173 3.21 -0.76 -6.10
C LEU A 173 4.60 -0.17 -5.86
N ASP A 174 4.99 0.83 -6.64
CA ASP A 174 6.31 1.45 -6.53
C ASP A 174 6.29 2.63 -5.55
N GLY A 175 7.41 2.85 -4.85
CA GLY A 175 7.58 3.99 -3.95
C GLY A 175 6.71 3.94 -2.69
N LEU A 176 6.28 2.74 -2.27
CA LEU A 176 5.49 2.55 -1.06
C LEU A 176 6.35 2.78 0.20
N PRO A 177 5.84 3.50 1.22
CA PRO A 177 6.51 3.59 2.51
C PRO A 177 6.56 2.21 3.20
N PRO A 178 7.43 2.00 4.20
CA PRO A 178 7.67 0.68 4.80
C PRO A 178 6.42 -0.02 5.35
N THR A 179 5.42 0.74 5.79
CA THR A 179 4.15 0.21 6.33
C THR A 179 3.06 0.04 5.28
N ALA A 180 3.27 0.50 4.05
CA ALA A 180 2.29 0.39 2.99
C ALA A 180 2.37 -0.97 2.32
N ALA A 181 1.25 -1.68 2.30
CA ALA A 181 1.09 -2.96 1.63
C ALA A 181 0.58 -2.80 0.18
N LEU A 182 -0.12 -1.71 -0.10
CA LEU A 182 -0.74 -1.43 -1.39
C LEU A 182 -1.07 0.05 -1.52
N ALA A 183 -0.91 0.64 -2.71
CA ALA A 183 -1.54 1.91 -3.05
C ALA A 183 -2.42 1.81 -4.30
N ILE A 184 -3.42 2.69 -4.36
CA ILE A 184 -4.28 2.93 -5.52
C ILE A 184 -4.22 4.42 -5.83
N ASP A 185 -3.81 4.75 -7.06
CA ASP A 185 -3.96 6.09 -7.60
C ASP A 185 -5.30 6.18 -8.32
N ALA A 186 -6.14 7.10 -7.88
CA ALA A 186 -7.43 7.39 -8.46
C ALA A 186 -7.41 8.78 -9.11
N GLU A 187 -7.94 8.87 -10.31
CA GLU A 187 -7.98 10.10 -11.08
C GLU A 187 -9.37 10.31 -11.69
N THR A 188 -9.95 11.49 -11.48
CA THR A 188 -11.21 11.87 -12.12
C THR A 188 -10.95 12.33 -13.55
N LYS A 189 -11.73 11.84 -14.51
CA LYS A 189 -11.51 12.07 -15.94
C LYS A 189 -11.74 13.52 -16.38
N SER A 190 -12.77 14.18 -15.85
CA SER A 190 -13.16 15.53 -16.27
C SER A 190 -12.54 16.60 -15.40
N THR A 191 -12.53 16.41 -14.08
CA THR A 191 -12.02 17.42 -13.13
C THR A 191 -10.52 17.32 -12.85
N GLY A 192 -9.87 16.19 -13.20
CA GLY A 192 -8.43 15.99 -13.01
C GLY A 192 -7.96 15.92 -11.55
N PHE A 193 -8.87 15.74 -10.58
CA PHE A 193 -8.48 15.40 -9.22
C PHE A 193 -7.72 14.08 -9.21
N ARG A 194 -6.61 14.08 -8.46
CA ARG A 194 -5.76 12.92 -8.28
C ARG A 194 -5.69 12.62 -6.79
N LEU A 195 -5.97 11.39 -6.44
CA LEU A 195 -5.99 10.87 -5.08
C LEU A 195 -5.07 9.65 -5.02
N ARG A 196 -4.33 9.51 -3.94
CA ARG A 196 -3.67 8.25 -3.58
C ARG A 196 -4.35 7.68 -2.34
N ILE A 197 -4.80 6.44 -2.44
CA ILE A 197 -5.25 5.64 -1.30
C ILE A 197 -4.16 4.65 -0.97
N THR A 198 -3.76 4.57 0.29
CA THR A 198 -2.74 3.63 0.75
C THR A 198 -3.34 2.71 1.79
N LEU A 199 -3.29 1.40 1.52
CA LEU A 199 -3.51 0.37 2.52
C LEU A 199 -2.19 0.11 3.22
N HIS A 200 -2.22 0.20 4.53
CA HIS A 200 -1.11 -0.09 5.40
C HIS A 200 -1.36 -1.37 6.19
N ALA A 201 -0.26 -2.02 6.56
CA ALA A 201 -0.24 -3.20 7.41
C ALA A 201 0.96 -3.08 8.36
N ALA A 202 0.73 -3.28 9.65
CA ALA A 202 1.81 -3.36 10.63
C ALA A 202 1.59 -4.55 11.56
N PRO A 203 2.68 -5.21 12.00
CA PRO A 203 2.59 -6.26 13.01
C PRO A 203 2.11 -5.67 14.34
N CYS A 204 1.29 -6.43 15.07
CA CYS A 204 0.81 -6.07 16.39
C CYS A 204 0.63 -7.33 17.27
N PRO A 205 0.58 -7.19 18.60
CA PRO A 205 0.26 -8.30 19.49
C PRO A 205 -1.19 -8.76 19.30
N LEU A 206 -1.41 -10.07 19.13
CA LEU A 206 -2.74 -10.67 19.17
C LEU A 206 -3.24 -10.71 20.61
N GLU A 207 -4.46 -10.24 20.81
CA GLU A 207 -5.21 -10.53 22.03
C GLU A 207 -5.67 -11.98 21.96
N ILE A 208 -4.87 -12.89 22.51
CA ILE A 208 -5.29 -14.27 22.72
C ILE A 208 -6.18 -14.23 23.96
N GLU A 209 -7.50 -14.22 23.76
CA GLU A 209 -8.42 -14.47 24.88
C GLU A 209 -8.01 -15.82 25.48
N PRO A 210 -7.60 -15.87 26.76
CA PRO A 210 -7.13 -17.10 27.35
C PRO A 210 -8.27 -18.10 27.24
N ALA A 211 -8.07 -19.15 26.45
CA ALA A 211 -9.03 -20.23 26.29
C ALA A 211 -9.54 -20.57 27.67
N ALA A 212 -10.84 -20.38 27.92
CA ALA A 212 -11.44 -20.63 29.22
C ALA A 212 -11.04 -22.04 29.64
N LEU A 213 -10.06 -22.14 30.53
CA LEU A 213 -9.65 -23.35 31.21
C LEU A 213 -10.77 -23.68 32.19
N SER A 214 -11.92 -24.09 31.66
CA SER A 214 -13.09 -24.45 32.43
C SER A 214 -13.84 -25.55 31.69
N SER A 215 -13.87 -26.72 32.35
CA SER A 215 -14.79 -27.84 32.16
C SER A 215 -14.29 -29.14 31.53
N GLN A 216 -13.10 -29.62 31.90
CA GLN A 216 -12.85 -31.07 31.96
C GLN A 216 -12.18 -31.47 33.28
N ALA A 217 -12.91 -31.24 34.37
CA ALA A 217 -12.74 -31.98 35.61
C ALA A 217 -14.14 -32.52 35.99
N ARG A 218 -14.55 -33.61 35.34
CA ARG A 218 -15.60 -34.52 35.81
C ARG A 218 -15.25 -35.93 35.38
#